data_AF-A0A3D2UGT4-F1
#
_entry.id   AF-A0A3D2UGT4-F1
#
_cell.length_a   1.000
_cell.length_b   1.000
_cell.length_c   1.000
_cell.angle_alpha   90.00
_cell.angle_beta   90.00
_cell.angle_gamma   90.00
#
_symmetry.space_group_name_H-M   'P 1'
#
loop_
_entity.id
_entity.type
_entity.pdbx_description
1 polymer ?
#
loop_
_entity_poly.entity_id
_entity_poly.type
_entity_poly.pdbx_seq_one_letter_code
_entity_poly.pdbx_strand_id
1 'polypeptide(L)' 'MNSGGLDPIILKRTFDEVAACRKGGIPINTFMLAEDPYLVQFVQKLSEIARGKAYFTSTMTLGQYIMMDFMKRKQRRAG' A
#
# COMPACT_ATOMS: atom_id res chain seq x y z
N MET A 1 -12.83 22.45 0.51
CA MET A 1 -13.30 21.32 1.34
C MET A 1 -12.87 20.04 0.64
N ASN A 2 -11.69 19.51 0.96
CA ASN A 2 -11.12 18.33 0.29
C ASN A 2 -10.83 17.18 1.27
N SER A 3 -11.48 17.19 2.45
CA SER A 3 -11.15 16.30 3.57
C SER A 3 -12.22 15.24 3.86
N GLY A 4 -13.00 14.81 2.86
CA GLY A 4 -14.03 13.78 3.05
C GLY A 4 -14.28 12.85 1.86
N GLY A 5 -13.58 13.07 0.74
CA GLY A 5 -13.72 12.24 -0.45
C GLY A 5 -12.64 12.62 -1.43
N LEU A 6 -11.71 11.70 -1.70
CA LEU A 6 -10.79 11.83 -2.84
C LEU A 6 -11.67 12.02 -4.08
N ASP A 7 -11.41 13.10 -4.82
CA ASP A 7 -12.10 13.40 -6.07
C ASP A 7 -12.25 12.11 -6.92
N PRO A 8 -13.46 11.76 -7.39
CA PRO A 8 -13.69 10.55 -8.18
C PRO A 8 -12.73 10.40 -9.37
N ILE A 9 -12.28 11.52 -9.95
CA ILE A 9 -11.29 11.55 -11.03
C ILE A 9 -9.94 11.08 -10.52
N ILE A 10 -9.50 11.54 -9.35
CA ILE A 10 -8.23 11.13 -8.74
C ILE A 10 -8.27 9.64 -8.42
N LEU A 11 -9.36 9.16 -7.83
CA LEU A 11 -9.54 7.73 -7.52
C LEU A 11 -9.46 6.87 -8.77
N LYS A 12 -10.23 7.23 -9.80
CA LYS A 12 -10.23 6.49 -11.07
C LYS A 12 -8.84 6.44 -11.69
N ARG A 13 -8.17 7.59 -11.81
CA ARG A 13 -6.80 7.67 -12.36
C ARG A 13 -5.83 6.81 -11.57
N THR A 14 -5.93 6.82 -10.24
CA THR A 14 -5.06 6.01 -9.40
C THR A 14 -5.28 4.52 -9.62
N PHE A 15 -6.53 4.07 -9.68
CA PHE A 15 -6.84 2.66 -9.94
C PHE A 15 -6.44 2.20 -11.35
N ASP A 16 -6.60 3.07 -12.35
CA ASP A 16 -6.17 2.79 -13.72
C ASP A 16 -4.64 2.58 -13.78
N GLU A 17 -3.87 3.40 -13.08
CA GLU A 17 -2.41 3.26 -13.00
C GLU A 17 -1.99 1.99 -12.26
N VAL A 18 -2.63 1.67 -11.13
CA VAL A 18 -2.38 0.43 -10.36
C VAL A 18 -2.63 -0.80 -11.24
N ALA A 19 -3.68 -0.78 -12.06
CA ALA A 19 -3.96 -1.83 -13.01
C ALA A 19 -2.89 -1.92 -14.11
N ALA A 20 -2.37 -0.79 -14.59
CA ALA A 20 -1.27 -0.75 -15.56
C ALA A 20 0.02 -1.32 -14.97
N CYS A 21 0.42 -0.92 -13.76
CA CYS A 21 1.56 -1.48 -13.04
C CYS A 21 1.45 -3.00 -12.89
N ARG A 22 0.28 -3.51 -12.48
CA ARG A 22 0.05 -4.95 -12.38
C ARG A 22 0.21 -5.65 -13.72
N LYS A 23 -0.35 -5.10 -14.81
CA LYS A 23 -0.17 -5.65 -16.16
C LYS A 23 1.31 -5.66 -16.59
N GLY A 24 2.08 -4.68 -16.15
CA GLY A 24 3.53 -4.61 -16.35
C GLY A 24 4.37 -5.48 -15.39
N GLY A 25 3.75 -6.25 -14.50
CA GLY A 25 4.46 -7.08 -13.53
C GLY A 25 5.14 -6.31 -12.40
N ILE A 26 4.75 -5.05 -12.16
CA ILE A 26 5.30 -4.19 -11.11
C ILE A 26 4.51 -4.44 -9.81
N PRO A 27 5.13 -5.01 -8.77
CA PRO A 27 4.44 -5.25 -7.51
C PRO A 27 4.21 -3.94 -6.74
N ILE A 28 3.00 -3.77 -6.20
CA ILE A 28 2.66 -2.64 -5.33
C ILE A 28 2.39 -3.18 -3.93
N ASN A 29 3.17 -2.71 -2.96
CA ASN A 29 2.97 -2.99 -1.54
C ASN A 29 2.45 -1.73 -0.86
N THR A 30 1.37 -1.87 -0.08
CA THR A 30 0.71 -0.72 0.53
C THR A 30 0.74 -0.84 2.05
N PHE A 31 1.24 0.21 2.70
CA PHE A 31 1.21 0.36 4.15
C PHE A 31 0.23 1.46 4.51
N MET A 32 -0.86 1.09 5.17
CA MET A 32 -1.92 2.01 5.58
C MET A 32 -1.80 2.27 7.08
N LEU A 33 -1.57 3.53 7.43
CA LEU A 33 -1.35 4.00 8.81
C LEU A 33 -2.56 4.73 9.40
N ALA A 34 -3.57 5.04 8.59
CA ALA A 34 -4.75 5.77 9.04
C ALA A 34 -5.89 4.80 9.39
N GLU A 35 -6.74 5.23 10.32
CA GLU A 35 -7.96 4.52 10.73
C GLU A 35 -9.20 5.06 10.02
N ASP A 36 -9.04 6.08 9.17
CA ASP A 36 -10.14 6.67 8.42
C ASP A 36 -10.82 5.61 7.54
N PRO A 37 -12.12 5.31 7.74
CA PRO A 37 -12.81 4.24 7.04
C PRO A 37 -12.80 4.40 5.52
N TYR A 38 -12.79 5.63 5.02
CA TYR A 38 -12.79 5.92 3.59
C TYR A 38 -11.41 5.62 2.97
N LEU A 39 -10.32 6.03 3.64
CA LEU A 39 -8.98 5.68 3.19
C LEU A 39 -8.72 4.17 3.28
N VAL A 40 -9.30 3.48 4.28
CA VAL A 40 -9.25 2.02 4.37
C VAL A 40 -9.92 1.36 3.15
N GLN A 41 -11.13 1.80 2.78
CA GLN A 41 -11.82 1.30 1.58
C GLN A 41 -11.02 1.55 0.29
N PHE A 42 -10.40 2.72 0.17
CA PHE A 42 -9.51 3.03 -0.94
C PHE A 42 -8.35 2.04 -1.04
N VAL A 43 -7.63 1.78 0.07
CA VAL A 43 -6.50 0.86 0.11
C VAL A 43 -6.93 -0.59 -0.14
N GLN A 44 -8.10 -0.99 0.37
CA GLN A 44 -8.67 -2.31 0.05
C GLN A 44 -8.85 -2.46 -1.46
N LYS A 45 -9.47 -1.47 -2.12
CA LYS A 45 -9.70 -1.54 -3.56
C LYS A 45 -8.41 -1.53 -4.37
N LEU A 46 -7.46 -0.69 -3.97
CA LEU A 46 -6.13 -0.62 -4.59
C LEU A 46 -5.42 -1.98 -4.50
N SER A 47 -5.50 -2.64 -3.35
CA SER A 47 -4.81 -3.90 -3.10
C SER A 47 -5.42 -5.08 -3.84
N GLU A 48 -6.75 -5.11 -3.99
CA GLU A 48 -7.46 -6.05 -4.87
C GLU A 48 -6.95 -5.95 -6.32
N ILE A 49 -6.80 -4.72 -6.83
CA ILE A 49 -6.32 -4.48 -8.18
C ILE A 49 -4.86 -4.91 -8.28
N ALA A 50 -4.00 -4.48 -7.36
CA ALA A 50 -2.57 -4.80 -7.37
C ALA A 50 -2.26 -6.30 -7.21
N ARG A 51 -3.17 -7.08 -6.61
CA ARG A 51 -2.87 -8.41 -6.01
C ARG A 51 -1.68 -8.35 -5.03
N GLY A 52 -1.49 -7.17 -4.43
CA GLY A 52 -0.43 -6.88 -3.48
C GLY A 52 -0.88 -7.09 -2.05
N LYS A 53 0.06 -6.97 -1.11
CA LYS A 53 -0.26 -7.01 0.32
C LYS A 53 -0.60 -5.60 0.81
N ALA A 54 -1.77 -5.45 1.42
CA ALA A 54 -2.10 -4.32 2.27
C ALA A 54 -1.74 -4.65 3.71
N TYR A 55 -0.97 -3.78 4.35
CA TYR A 55 -0.72 -3.84 5.78
C TYR A 55 -1.47 -2.71 6.46
N PHE A 56 -2.55 -3.06 7.15
CA PHE A 56 -3.24 -2.16 8.07
C PHE A 56 -2.49 -2.23 9.40
N THR A 57 -1.85 -1.13 9.78
CA THR A 57 -0.83 -1.17 10.83
C THR A 57 -0.76 0.16 11.55
N SER A 58 -0.35 0.19 12.81
CA SER A 58 0.04 1.43 13.46
C SER A 58 1.47 1.81 13.07
N THR A 59 1.86 3.06 13.29
CA THR A 59 3.22 3.56 13.00
C THR A 59 4.30 2.70 13.68
N MET A 60 4.03 2.23 14.89
CA MET A 60 4.93 1.41 15.68
C MET A 60 5.11 0.00 15.09
N THR A 61 4.03 -0.64 14.65
CA THR A 61 4.08 -1.97 14.02
C THR A 61 4.67 -1.92 12.61
N LEU A 62 4.48 -0.80 11.88
CA LEU A 62 5.16 -0.58 10.59
C LEU A 62 6.68 -0.56 10.75
N GLY A 63 7.18 0.19 11.74
CA GLY A 63 8.61 0.29 12.02
C GLY A 63 9.24 -1.09 12.28
N GLN A 64 8.53 -1.94 13.04
CA GLN A 64 8.96 -3.33 13.28
C GLN A 64 9.02 -4.15 11.99
N TYR A 65 7.99 -4.10 11.13
CA TYR A 65 7.98 -4.83 9.86
C TYR A 65 9.12 -4.40 8.92
N ILE A 66 9.33 -3.10 8.75
CA ILE A 66 10.41 -2.55 7.90
C ILE A 66 11.77 -2.97 8.46
N MET A 67 11.98 -2.84 9.76
CA MET A 67 13.25 -3.18 10.39
C MET A 67 13.55 -4.67 10.31
N MET A 68 12.54 -5.52 10.49
CA MET A 68 12.69 -6.97 10.32
C MET A 68 13.00 -7.37 8.88
N ASP A 69 12.35 -6.77 7.87
CA ASP A 69 12.68 -7.04 6.46
C ASP A 69 14.11 -6.56 6.13
N PHE A 70 14.49 -5.38 6.63
CA PHE A 70 15.84 -4.85 6.48
C PHE A 70 16.91 -5.78 7.09
N MET A 71 16.70 -6.25 8.32
CA MET A 71 17.62 -7.18 9.00
C MET A 71 17.72 -8.52 8.27
N LYS A 72 16.59 -9.09 7.81
CA LYS A 72 16.58 -10.33 7.01
C LYS A 72 17.34 -10.19 5.70
N ARG A 73 17.19 -9.06 5.00
CA ARG A 73 17.96 -8.76 3.77
C ARG A 73 19.45 -8.57 4.06
N LYS A 74 19.81 -7.95 5.18
CA LYS A 74 21.22 -7.77 5.59
C LYS A 74 21.88 -9.12 5.90
N GLN A 75 21.19 -10.03 6.59
CA GLN A 75 21.70 -11.38 6.87
C GLN A 75 21.92 -12.22 5.60
N ARG A 76 21.00 -12.16 4.62
CA ARG A 76 21.17 -12.86 3.33
C ARG A 76 22.32 -12.34 2.46
N ARG A 77 22.83 -11.13 2.72
CA ARG A 77 24.00 -10.57 2.01
C ARG A 77 25.32 -10.84 2.71
N ALA A 78 25.28 -11.30 3.96
CA ALA A 78 26.46 -11.53 4.79
C ALA A 78 26.91 -13.00 4.81
N GLY A 79 26.27 -13.86 4.02
CA GLY A 79 26.69 -15.24 3.73
C GLY A 79 26.74 -15.45 2.23
#